data_AF-A0A7W1RSW0-F1
#
_entry.id   AF-A0A7W1RSW0-F1
#
_cell.length_a   1.000
_cell.length_b   1.000
_cell.length_c   1.000
_cell.angle_alpha   90.00
_cell.angle_beta   90.00
_cell.angle_gamma   90.00
#
_symmetry.space_group_name_H-M   'P 1'
#
loop_
_entity.id
_entity.type
_entity.pdbx_description
1 polymer ?
#
loop_
_entity_poly.entity_id
_entity_poly.type
_entity_poly.pdbx_seq_one_letter_code
_entity_poly.pdbx_strand_id
1 'polypeptide(L)' 'LVEAVEQGHADAVLCASIFHYGQYSVGEAKARMREAGIAVR' A
#
# COMPACT_ATOMS: atom_id res chain seq x y z
N LEU A 1 -3.30 -3.62 0.48
CA LEU A 1 -2.48 -2.91 -0.52
C LEU A 1 -1.83 -3.91 -1.47
N VAL A 2 -0.88 -4.73 -1.00
CA VAL A 2 -0.19 -5.76 -1.81
C VAL A 2 -1.18 -6.69 -2.53
N GLU A 3 -2.09 -7.32 -1.78
CA GLU A 3 -3.10 -8.23 -2.33
C GLU A 3 -3.98 -7.58 -3.43
N ALA A 4 -4.37 -6.33 -3.25
CA ALA A 4 -5.17 -5.61 -4.24
C ALA A 4 -4.42 -5.43 -5.57
N VAL A 5 -3.09 -5.28 -5.52
CA VAL A 5 -2.24 -5.18 -6.71
C VAL A 5 -1.94 -6.56 -7.29
N GLU A 6 -1.49 -7.52 -6.47
CA GLU A 6 -1.04 -8.84 -6.94
C GLU A 6 -2.18 -9.75 -7.39
N GLN A 7 -3.27 -9.80 -6.62
CA GLN A 7 -4.40 -10.71 -6.86
C GLN A 7 -5.57 -9.97 -7.48
N GLY A 8 -5.79 -8.73 -7.04
CA GLY A 8 -6.86 -7.87 -7.57
C GLY A 8 -6.50 -7.18 -8.88
N HIS A 9 -5.23 -7.24 -9.31
CA HIS A 9 -4.71 -6.56 -10.50
C HIS A 9 -5.03 -5.05 -10.54
N ALA A 10 -5.15 -4.42 -9.38
CA ALA A 10 -5.47 -3.00 -9.28
C ALA A 10 -4.26 -2.14 -9.71
N ASP A 11 -4.50 -1.18 -10.60
CA ASP A 11 -3.48 -0.19 -11.01
C ASP A 11 -3.15 0.82 -9.90
N ALA A 12 -4.10 1.04 -8.98
CA ALA A 12 -3.95 1.96 -7.85
C ALA A 12 -4.80 1.52 -6.66
N VAL A 13 -4.34 1.86 -5.45
CA VAL A 13 -5.07 1.61 -4.20
C VAL A 13 -5.14 2.90 -3.38
N LEU A 14 -6.34 3.22 -2.91
CA LEU A 14 -6.60 4.36 -2.04
C LEU A 14 -6.86 3.88 -0.61
N CYS A 15 -6.20 4.51 0.36
CA CYS A 15 -6.46 4.31 1.78
C CYS A 15 -6.52 5.68 2.45
N ALA A 16 -7.54 5.89 3.30
CA ALA A 16 -7.77 7.17 3.99
C ALA A 16 -7.70 7.01 5.51
N SER A 17 -8.60 6.21 6.11
CA SER A 17 -8.73 6.09 7.57
C SER A 17 -7.43 5.65 8.26
N ILE A 18 -6.73 4.66 7.72
CA ILE A 18 -5.50 4.13 8.31
C ILE A 18 -4.36 5.15 8.36
N PHE A 19 -4.34 6.11 7.42
CA PHE A 19 -3.36 7.19 7.38
C PHE A 19 -3.84 8.40 8.19
N HIS A 20 -5.14 8.70 8.14
CA HIS A 20 -5.73 9.82 8.87
C HIS A 20 -5.65 9.64 10.38
N TYR A 21 -5.88 8.42 10.86
CA TYR A 21 -5.81 8.09 12.29
C TYR A 21 -4.43 7.59 12.73
N GLY A 22 -3.40 7.67 11.86
CA GLY A 22 -2.03 7.33 12.22
C GLY A 22 -1.80 5.86 12.61
N GLN A 23 -2.68 4.94 12.20
CA GLN A 23 -2.50 3.50 12.43
C GLN A 23 -1.31 2.97 11.64
N TYR A 24 -1.10 3.54 10.45
CA TYR A 24 0.08 3.34 9.62
C TYR A 24 0.43 4.65 8.93
N SER A 25 1.69 4.78 8.54
CA SER A 25 2.18 5.85 7.69
C SER A 25 2.22 5.41 6.22
N VAL A 26 2.25 6.40 5.32
CA VAL A 26 2.50 6.16 3.89
C VAL A 26 3.86 5.50 3.67
N GLY A 27 4.85 5.80 4.51
CA GLY A 27 6.19 5.20 4.45
C GLY A 27 6.16 3.69 4.73
N GLU A 28 5.48 3.28 5.80
CA GLU A 28 5.31 1.87 6.16
C GLU A 28 4.55 1.10 5.07
N ALA A 29 3.47 1.69 4.53
CA ALA A 29 2.74 1.10 3.42
C ALA A 29 3.63 0.86 2.19
N LYS A 30 4.46 1.85 1.82
CA LYS A 30 5.41 1.73 0.70
C LYS A 30 6.50 0.69 0.98
N ALA A 31 7.03 0.63 2.20
CA ALA A 31 8.03 -0.36 2.58
C ALA A 31 7.49 -1.79 2.38
N ARG A 32 6.27 -2.06 2.86
CA ARG A 32 5.60 -3.36 2.67
C ARG A 32 5.34 -3.69 1.20
N MET A 33 5.01 -2.69 0.38
CA MET A 33 4.86 -2.90 -1.06
C MET A 33 6.21 -3.22 -1.73
N ARG A 34 7.30 -2.54 -1.35
CA ARG A 34 8.66 -2.85 -1.86
C ARG A 34 9.13 -4.24 -1.45
N GLU A 35 8.88 -4.65 -0.21
CA GLU A 35 9.19 -6.00 0.28
C GLU A 35 8.46 -7.09 -0.52
N ALA A 36 7.25 -6.80 -0.98
CA ALA A 36 6.48 -7.67 -1.88
C ALA A 36 6.92 -7.56 -3.36
N GLY A 37 7.96 -6.77 -3.68
CA GLY A 37 8.42 -6.58 -5.06
C GLY A 37 7.58 -5.61 -5.90
N ILE A 38 6.63 -4.89 -5.29
CA ILE A 38 5.80 -3.90 -5.98
C ILE A 38 6.54 -2.55 -6.02
N ALA A 39 6.76 -2.05 -7.24
CA ALA A 39 7.38 -0.75 -7.44
C ALA A 39 6.49 0.39 -6.94
N VAL A 40 7.02 1.22 -6.03
CA VAL A 40 6.33 2.38 -5.46
C VAL A 40 7.27 3.58 -5.40
N ARG A 41 6.76 4.77 -5.76
CA ARG A 41 7.47 6.05 -5.66
C ARG A 41 7.56 6.52 -4.21
#